data_AF-A0A450T0N2-F1
#
_entry.id   AF-A0A450T0N2-F1
#
_cell.length_a   1.000
_cell.length_b   1.000
_cell.length_c   1.000
_cell.angle_alpha   90.00
_cell.angle_beta   90.00
_cell.angle_gamma   90.00
#
_symmetry.space_group_name_H-M   'P 1'
#
loop_
_entity.id
_entity.type
_entity.pdbx_description
1 polymer ?
#
loop_
_entity_poly.entity_id
_entity_poly.type
_entity_poly.pdbx_seq_one_letter_code
_entity_poly.pdbx_strand_id
1 'polypeptide(L)'
;MRDEYDFSKAKRAGDVPHLVRLQNEAKGKTRITIMLDNDVLVSFRKRAGVEGLGYQTLINQALRANVDSRALDEETLRRVVREEMSMAMRASS
;
A
#
# COMPACT_ATOMS: atom_id res chain seq x y z
N MET A 1 4.80 26.61 31.34
CA MET A 1 3.85 26.57 30.20
C MET A 1 3.03 27.85 30.30
N ARG A 2 2.67 28.54 29.21
CA ARG A 2 1.84 29.75 29.30
C ARG A 2 0.38 29.35 29.50
N ASP A 3 -0.30 30.07 30.39
CA ASP A 3 -1.67 29.75 30.81
C ASP A 3 -2.72 30.10 29.74
N GLU A 4 -2.43 31.06 28.86
CA GLU A 4 -3.34 31.45 27.78
C GLU A 4 -2.60 31.66 26.45
N TYR A 5 -3.21 31.17 25.37
CA TYR A 5 -2.78 31.37 24.00
C TYR A 5 -3.88 32.12 23.25
N ASP A 6 -3.52 33.22 22.60
CA ASP A 6 -4.42 33.98 21.73
C ASP A 6 -4.54 33.28 20.36
N PHE A 7 -5.73 32.72 20.11
CA PHE A 7 -6.09 32.04 18.87
C PHE A 7 -6.95 32.88 17.93
N SER A 8 -7.08 34.19 18.15
CA SER A 8 -7.90 35.10 17.33
C SER A 8 -7.55 35.10 15.83
N LYS A 9 -6.30 34.75 15.49
CA LYS A 9 -5.80 34.63 14.10
C LYS A 9 -5.59 33.19 13.63
N ALA A 10 -6.03 32.19 14.40
CA ALA A 10 -5.85 30.79 14.05
C ALA A 10 -6.75 30.40 12.88
N LYS A 11 -6.16 29.78 11.85
CA LYS A 11 -6.91 29.20 10.71
C LYS A 11 -7.23 27.74 11.02
N ARG A 12 -8.42 27.26 10.64
CA ARG A 12 -8.76 25.85 10.78
C ARG A 12 -7.80 25.01 9.93
N ALA A 13 -7.48 23.79 10.37
CA ALA A 13 -6.59 22.90 9.63
C ALA A 13 -7.09 22.62 8.19
N GLY A 14 -8.40 22.69 7.96
CA GLY A 14 -9.01 22.59 6.62
C GLY A 14 -8.80 23.81 5.71
N ASP A 15 -8.38 24.96 6.25
CA ASP A 15 -8.16 26.21 5.49
C ASP A 15 -6.67 26.46 5.22
N VAL A 16 -5.79 25.57 5.71
CA VAL A 16 -4.36 25.61 5.48
C VAL A 16 -4.02 24.59 4.39
N PRO A 17 -3.67 25.03 3.16
CA PRO A 17 -3.49 24.14 2.02
C PRO A 17 -2.51 22.99 2.26
N HIS A 18 -1.48 23.22 3.07
CA HIS A 18 -0.49 22.19 3.42
C HIS A 18 -1.07 21.12 4.37
N LEU A 19 -1.94 21.50 5.31
CA LEU A 19 -2.61 20.57 6.23
C LEU A 19 -3.72 19.78 5.54
N VAL A 20 -4.42 20.39 4.58
CA VAL A 20 -5.39 19.70 3.72
C VAL A 20 -4.72 18.63 2.88
N ARG A 21 -3.53 18.90 2.32
CA ARG A 21 -2.75 17.91 1.57
C ARG A 21 -2.37 16.71 2.44
N LEU A 22 -1.86 16.96 3.65
CA LEU A 22 -1.52 15.90 4.61
C LEU A 22 -2.76 15.08 5.03
N GLN A 23 -3.91 15.73 5.23
CA GLN A 23 -5.17 15.02 5.52
C GLN A 23 -5.63 14.17 4.33
N ASN A 24 -5.50 14.68 3.10
CA ASN A 24 -5.85 13.94 1.89
C ASN A 24 -4.90 12.76 1.62
N GLU A 25 -3.60 12.91 1.88
CA GLU A 25 -2.62 11.82 1.77
C GLU A 25 -2.88 10.67 2.75
N ALA A 26 -3.50 10.99 3.90
CA ALA A 26 -3.94 10.04 4.93
C ALA A 26 -5.33 9.46 4.67
N LYS A 27 -6.13 10.04 3.77
CA LYS A 27 -7.49 9.56 3.48
C LYS A 27 -7.43 8.13 2.90
N GLY A 28 -8.02 7.17 3.62
CA GLY A 28 -7.99 5.76 3.26
C GLY A 28 -6.74 4.98 3.70
N LYS A 29 -5.88 5.57 4.54
CA LYS A 29 -4.72 4.90 5.14
C LYS A 29 -4.77 4.99 6.66
N THR A 30 -4.61 3.86 7.35
CA THR A 30 -4.50 3.82 8.80
C THR A 30 -3.03 3.85 9.22
N ARG A 31 -2.65 4.79 10.10
CA ARG A 31 -1.33 4.76 10.72
C ARG A 31 -1.29 3.63 11.75
N ILE A 32 -0.35 2.70 11.58
CA ILE A 32 -0.12 1.59 12.50
C ILE A 32 1.32 1.64 13.02
N THR A 33 1.54 1.11 14.21
CA THR A 33 2.88 0.85 14.75
C THR A 33 3.20 -0.61 14.52
N ILE A 34 4.21 -0.89 13.68
CA ILE A 34 4.70 -2.25 13.42
C ILE A 34 6.22 -2.25 13.52
N MET A 35 6.77 -3.38 13.96
CA MET A 35 8.21 -3.64 13.84
C MET A 35 8.48 -4.31 12.50
N LEU A 36 9.51 -3.83 11.80
CA LEU A 36 10.02 -4.44 10.57
C LEU A 36 11.53 -4.60 10.74
N ASP A 37 12.07 -5.68 10.20
CA ASP A 37 13.50 -5.91 10.24
C ASP A 37 14.26 -4.83 9.46
N ASN A 38 15.46 -4.51 9.94
CA ASN A 38 16.26 -3.43 9.38
C ASN A 38 16.68 -3.70 7.93
N ASP A 39 16.96 -4.95 7.59
CA ASP A 39 17.31 -5.38 6.24
C ASP A 39 16.15 -5.22 5.25
N VAL A 40 14.92 -5.52 5.69
CA VAL A 40 13.69 -5.26 4.94
C VAL A 40 13.56 -3.76 4.65
N LEU A 41 13.70 -2.91 5.66
CA LEU A 41 13.65 -1.45 5.49
C LEU A 41 14.75 -0.94 4.53
N VAL A 42 15.98 -1.45 4.66
CA VAL A 42 17.09 -1.07 3.77
C VAL A 42 16.80 -1.48 2.33
N SER A 43 16.28 -2.68 2.10
CA SER A 43 15.93 -3.18 0.77
C SER A 43 14.86 -2.30 0.10
N PHE A 44 13.77 -2.01 0.82
CA PHE A 44 12.69 -1.17 0.29
C PHE A 44 13.13 0.29 0.07
N ARG A 45 14.02 0.85 0.90
CA ARG A 45 14.61 2.19 0.67
C ARG A 45 15.47 2.23 -0.59
N LYS A 46 16.29 1.20 -0.84
CA LYS A 46 17.11 1.12 -2.05
C LYS A 46 16.24 1.05 -3.31
N ARG A 47 15.23 0.16 -3.31
CA ARG A 47 14.28 0.02 -4.43
C ARG A 47 13.50 1.30 -4.70
N ALA A 48 13.02 1.95 -3.63
CA ALA A 48 12.35 3.25 -3.70
C ALA A 48 13.20 4.33 -4.41
N GLY A 49 14.50 4.39 -4.08
CA GLY A 49 15.43 5.33 -4.73
C GLY A 49 15.61 5.09 -6.22
N VAL A 50 15.53 3.84 -6.68
CA VAL A 50 15.63 3.47 -8.11
C VAL A 50 14.34 3.78 -8.86
N GLU A 51 13.19 3.48 -8.27
CA GLU A 51 11.86 3.61 -8.92
C GLU A 51 11.25 5.02 -8.78
N GLY A 52 11.86 5.91 -7.99
CA GLY A 52 11.32 7.24 -7.69
C GLY A 52 10.03 7.20 -6.85
N LEU A 53 9.73 6.06 -6.23
CA LEU A 53 8.56 5.83 -5.39
C LEU A 53 8.93 5.87 -3.91
N GLY A 54 7.98 6.18 -3.02
CA GLY A 54 8.21 6.09 -1.58
C GLY A 54 8.33 4.64 -1.11
N TYR A 55 9.27 4.35 -0.19
CA TYR A 55 9.44 2.99 0.35
C TYR A 55 8.18 2.46 1.05
N GLN A 56 7.37 3.33 1.67
CA GLN A 56 6.06 2.96 2.23
C GLN A 56 5.09 2.47 1.14
N THR A 57 5.12 3.10 -0.05
CA THR A 57 4.28 2.69 -1.19
C THR A 57 4.63 1.27 -1.63
N LEU A 58 5.93 0.96 -1.73
CA LEU A 58 6.40 -0.36 -2.10
C LEU A 58 6.05 -1.42 -1.06
N ILE A 59 6.17 -1.10 0.24
CA ILE A 59 5.74 -1.99 1.33
C ILE A 59 4.23 -2.26 1.22
N ASN A 60 3.41 -1.23 1.02
CA ASN A 60 1.96 -1.40 0.86
C ASN A 60 1.60 -2.22 -0.38
N GLN A 61 2.30 -2.04 -1.50
CA GLN A 61 2.11 -2.86 -2.71
C GLN A 61 2.44 -4.33 -2.45
N ALA A 62 3.55 -4.61 -1.75
CA ALA A 62 3.93 -5.98 -1.38
C ALA A 62 2.89 -6.61 -0.45
N LEU A 63 2.38 -5.87 0.53
CA LEU A 63 1.30 -6.34 1.41
C LEU A 63 0.01 -6.61 0.63
N ARG A 64 -0.39 -5.70 -0.28
CA ARG A 64 -1.55 -5.90 -1.16
C ARG A 64 -1.41 -7.14 -2.03
N ALA A 65 -0.25 -7.33 -2.67
CA ALA A 65 -0.01 -8.51 -3.50
C ALA A 65 -0.21 -9.82 -2.71
N ASN A 66 0.12 -9.84 -1.42
CA ASN A 66 -0.09 -11.01 -0.55
C ASN A 66 -1.54 -11.18 -0.06
N VAL A 67 -2.30 -10.08 0.05
CA VAL A 67 -3.73 -10.11 0.39
C VAL A 67 -4.55 -10.52 -0.84
N ASP A 68 -4.24 -9.94 -2.00
CA ASP A 68 -4.89 -10.21 -3.27
C ASP A 68 -4.51 -11.58 -3.83
N SER A 69 -3.31 -12.09 -3.54
CA SER A 69 -2.94 -13.47 -3.89
C SER A 69 -3.73 -14.52 -3.11
N ARG A 70 -4.35 -14.17 -1.97
CA ARG A 70 -5.37 -15.04 -1.35
C ARG A 70 -6.73 -14.98 -2.06
N ALA A 71 -7.01 -13.90 -2.82
CA ALA A 71 -8.22 -13.80 -3.63
C ALA A 71 -8.13 -14.65 -4.91
N LEU A 72 -6.91 -14.90 -5.41
CA LEU A 72 -6.63 -15.95 -6.39
C LEU A 72 -6.32 -17.25 -5.63
N ASP A 73 -7.36 -17.86 -5.09
CA ASP A 73 -7.29 -19.20 -4.50
C ASP A 73 -6.50 -20.14 -5.42
N GLU A 74 -5.46 -20.78 -4.87
CA GLU A 74 -4.56 -21.67 -5.61
C GLU A 74 -5.35 -22.80 -6.30
N GLU A 75 -6.45 -23.23 -5.68
CA GLU A 75 -7.38 -24.19 -6.27
C GLU A 75 -8.05 -23.63 -7.54
N THR A 76 -8.49 -22.37 -7.50
CA THR A 76 -9.07 -21.69 -8.67
C THR A 76 -8.03 -21.55 -9.80
N LEU A 77 -6.79 -21.18 -9.46
CA LEU A 77 -5.71 -21.09 -10.44
C LEU A 77 -5.39 -22.46 -11.06
N ARG A 78 -5.27 -23.51 -10.24
CA ARG A 78 -5.02 -24.89 -10.69
C ARG A 78 -6.18 -25.44 -11.51
N ARG A 79 -7.42 -25.06 -11.20
CA ARG A 79 -8.61 -25.46 -11.95
C ARG A 79 -8.60 -24.85 -13.34
N VAL A 80 -8.41 -23.54 -13.44
CA VAL A 80 -8.36 -22.84 -14.73
C VAL A 80 -7.21 -23.37 -15.60
N VAL A 81 -6.01 -23.56 -15.04
CA VAL A 81 -4.89 -24.13 -15.82
C VAL A 81 -5.18 -25.56 -16.31
N ARG A 82 -5.87 -26.39 -15.52
CA ARG A 82 -6.26 -27.74 -15.95
C ARG A 82 -7.36 -27.72 -17.01
N GLU A 83 -8.35 -26.84 -16.88
CA GLU A 83 -9.42 -26.65 -17.85
C GLU A 83 -8.82 -26.24 -19.22
N GLU A 84 -7.94 -25.24 -19.24
CA GLU A 84 -7.26 -24.80 -20.47
C GLU A 84 -6.36 -25.89 -21.09
N MET A 85 -5.60 -26.65 -20.29
CA MET A 85 -4.81 -27.77 -20.81
C MET A 85 -5.68 -28.91 -21.37
N SER A 86 -6.81 -29.21 -20.71
CA SER A 86 -7.76 -30.22 -21.21
C SER A 86 -8.42 -29.78 -22.51
N MET A 87 -8.75 -28.50 -22.65
CA MET A 87 -9.29 -27.93 -23.89
C MET A 87 -8.24 -27.96 -25.01
N ALA A 88 -6.99 -27.60 -24.72
CA ALA A 88 -5.89 -27.66 -25.68
C ALA A 88 -5.61 -29.10 -26.16
N MET A 89 -5.66 -30.09 -25.26
CA MET A 89 -5.49 -31.51 -25.63
C MET A 89 -6.66 -32.04 -26.47
N ARG A 90 -7.89 -31.60 -26.20
CA ARG A 90 -9.07 -31.95 -27.01
C ARG A 90 -9.10 -31.30 -28.38
N ALA A 91 -8.50 -30.12 -28.54
CA ALA A 91 -8.42 -29.42 -29.82
C ALA A 91 -7.29 -29.94 -30.75
N SER A 92 -6.38 -30.77 -30.23
CA SER A 92 -5.30 -31.42 -31.01
C SER A 92 -5.61 -32.88 -31.40
N SER A 93 -6.84 -33.37 -31.19
CA SER A 93 -7.33 -34.67 -31.68
C SER A 93 -8.41 -34.46 -32.75
#